data_AF-A0A076HP23-F1
#
_entry.id   AF-A0A076HP23-F1
#
_cell.length_a   1.000
_cell.length_b   1.000
_cell.length_c   1.000
_cell.angle_alpha   90.00
_cell.angle_beta   90.00
_cell.angle_gamma   90.00
#
_symmetry.space_group_name_H-M   'P 1'
#
loop_
_entity.id
_entity.type
_entity.pdbx_description
1 polymer ?
#
loop_
_entity_poly.entity_id
_entity_poly.type
_entity_poly.pdbx_seq_one_letter_code
_entity_poly.pdbx_strand_id
1 'polypeptide(L)' 'MSRYPVFYCTPEGVGAGFRPVEAADAYEAEQIVQREHPGAVTASLSERVTNEAEIRRLFVAWLNNV' A
#
# COMPACT_ATOMS: atom_id res chain seq x y z
N MET A 1 3.23 -3.62 -17.34
CA MET A 1 2.68 -3.59 -15.98
C MET A 1 3.82 -3.21 -15.06
N SER A 2 3.54 -2.37 -14.08
CA SER A 2 4.52 -1.87 -13.12
C SER A 2 4.17 -2.41 -11.74
N ARG A 3 5.20 -2.55 -10.90
CA ARG A 3 5.05 -3.02 -9.54
C ARG A 3 4.88 -1.84 -8.58
N TYR A 4 3.70 -1.75 -7.97
CA TYR A 4 3.35 -0.68 -7.04
C TYR A 4 3.37 -1.20 -5.61
N PRO A 5 4.18 -0.63 -4.70
CA PRO A 5 4.04 -0.87 -3.27
C PRO A 5 2.73 -0.22 -2.79
N VAL A 6 1.83 -1.01 -2.23
CA VAL A 6 0.55 -0.51 -1.70
C VAL A 6 0.52 -0.74 -0.20
N PHE A 7 0.34 0.34 0.55
CA PHE A 7 0.09 0.35 1.98
C PHE A 7 -1.38 0.07 2.24
N TYR A 8 -1.66 -0.68 3.30
CA TYR A 8 -3.02 -0.91 3.77
C TYR A 8 -3.08 -0.93 5.30
N CYS A 9 -4.20 -0.45 5.84
CA CYS A 9 -4.55 -0.51 7.25
C CYS A 9 -6.02 -0.91 7.36
N THR A 10 -6.32 -2.05 7.97
CA THR A 10 -7.69 -2.53 8.12
C THR A 10 -8.44 -1.74 9.21
N PRO A 11 -9.78 -1.69 9.15
CA PRO A 11 -10.58 -1.14 10.24
C PRO A 11 -10.19 -1.77 11.60
N GLU A 12 -10.33 -0.98 12.67
CA GLU A 12 -10.05 -1.37 14.06
C GLU A 12 -8.57 -1.69 14.37
N GLY A 13 -7.64 -1.39 13.45
CA GLY A 13 -6.19 -1.56 13.70
C GLY A 13 -5.73 -3.02 13.83
N VAL A 14 -6.59 -3.96 13.39
CA VAL A 14 -6.35 -5.42 13.50
C VAL A 14 -5.21 -5.89 12.59
N GLY A 15 -4.90 -5.15 11.52
CA GLY A 15 -3.77 -5.44 10.65
C GLY A 15 -3.37 -4.24 9.78
N ALA A 16 -2.07 -3.99 9.69
CA ALA A 16 -1.49 -3.05 8.76
C ALA A 16 -0.26 -3.67 8.10
N GLY A 17 -0.03 -3.33 6.83
CA GLY A 17 1.11 -3.82 6.10
C GLY A 17 1.30 -3.11 4.77
N PHE A 18 2.27 -3.58 4.01
CA PHE A 18 2.42 -3.19 2.62
C PHE A 18 2.54 -4.43 1.74
N ARG A 19 1.91 -4.36 0.57
CA ARG A 19 1.93 -5.41 -0.44
C ARG A 19 2.30 -4.81 -1.79
N PRO A 20 3.40 -5.23 -2.42
CA PRO A 20 3.70 -4.83 -3.77
C PRO A 20 2.86 -5.65 -4.76
N VAL A 21 2.12 -4.97 -5.65
CA VAL A 21 1.22 -5.59 -6.64
C VAL A 21 1.57 -5.14 -8.05
N GLU A 22 1.36 -6.01 -9.03
CA GLU A 22 1.48 -5.67 -10.45
C GLU A 22 0.18 -5.02 -10.93
N ALA A 23 0.26 -3.82 -11.47
CA ALA A 23 -0.89 -3.08 -11.98
C ALA A 23 -0.50 -2.19 -13.17
N ALA A 24 -1.49 -1.70 -13.90
CA ALA A 24 -1.33 -0.70 -14.96
C ALA A 24 -1.09 0.69 -14.38
N ASP A 25 -1.70 1.01 -13.23
CA ASP A 25 -1.54 2.26 -12.52
C ASP A 25 -1.75 2.11 -10.99
N ALA A 26 -1.48 3.20 -10.27
CA ALA A 26 -1.63 3.30 -8.82
C ALA A 26 -3.06 3.05 -8.33
N TYR A 27 -4.07 3.44 -9.09
CA TYR A 27 -5.48 3.27 -8.71
C TYR A 27 -5.89 1.79 -8.80
N GLU A 28 -5.49 1.11 -9.87
CA GLU A 28 -5.69 -0.34 -10.00
C GLU A 28 -4.95 -1.10 -8.90
N ALA A 29 -3.72 -0.69 -8.56
CA ALA A 29 -2.95 -1.29 -7.48
C ALA A 29 -3.69 -1.23 -6.13
N GLU A 30 -4.28 -0.09 -5.79
CA GLU A 30 -5.08 0.08 -4.58
C GLU A 30 -6.36 -0.75 -4.61
N GLN A 31 -7.06 -0.83 -5.75
CA GLN A 31 -8.25 -1.67 -5.88
C GLN A 31 -7.95 -3.15 -5.65
N ILE A 32 -6.81 -3.66 -6.13
CA ILE A 32 -6.39 -5.05 -5.90
C ILE A 32 -6.29 -5.31 -4.39
N VAL A 33 -5.59 -4.43 -3.66
CA VAL A 33 -5.40 -4.59 -2.22
C VAL A 33 -6.70 -4.39 -1.44
N GLN A 34 -7.57 -3.47 -1.85
CA GLN A 34 -8.90 -3.30 -1.23
C GLN A 34 -9.81 -4.52 -1.42
N ARG A 35 -9.71 -5.25 -2.54
CA ARG A 35 -10.47 -6.50 -2.73
C ARG A 35 -10.02 -7.60 -1.77
N GLU A 36 -8.74 -7.64 -1.43
CA GLU A 36 -8.17 -8.59 -0.47
C GLU A 36 -8.40 -8.16 0.99
N HIS A 37 -8.45 -6.85 1.24
CA HIS A 37 -8.70 -6.25 2.54
C HIS A 37 -9.88 -5.26 2.46
N PRO A 38 -11.13 -5.77 2.40
CA PRO A 38 -12.31 -4.91 2.29
C PRO A 38 -12.40 -3.90 3.43
N GLY A 39 -12.57 -2.62 3.07
CA GLY A 39 -12.67 -1.52 4.03
C GLY A 39 -11.33 -1.03 4.58
N ALA A 40 -10.19 -1.57 4.14
CA ALA A 40 -8.89 -1.02 4.50
C ALA A 40 -8.67 0.36 3.87
N VAL A 41 -8.04 1.25 4.63
CA VAL A 41 -7.47 2.49 4.08
C VAL A 41 -6.21 2.11 3.31
N THR A 42 -6.12 2.49 2.04
CA THR A 42 -4.98 2.19 1.17
C THR A 42 -4.24 3.43 0.75
N ALA A 43 -2.95 3.27 0.44
CA ALA A 43 -2.16 4.28 -0.25
C ALA A 43 -1.10 3.59 -1.11
N SER A 44 -1.01 3.96 -2.39
CA SER A 44 0.02 3.48 -3.29
C SER A 44 1.25 4.40 -3.30
N LEU A 45 2.43 3.81 -3.38
CA LEU A 45 3.66 4.52 -3.72
C LEU A 45 3.89 4.51 -5.24
N SER A 46 4.63 5.51 -5.72
CA SER A 46 5.06 5.54 -7.12
C SER A 46 5.93 4.32 -7.47
N GLU A 47 5.82 3.83 -8.72
CA GLU A 47 6.63 2.74 -9.30
C GLU A 47 8.15 2.95 -9.16
N ARG A 48 8.60 4.21 -8.97
CA ARG A 48 10.02 4.56 -8.81
C ARG A 48 10.57 4.20 -7.44
N VAL A 49 9.70 3.99 -6.45
CA VAL A 49 10.11 3.67 -5.09
C VAL A 49 10.21 2.15 -4.95
N THR A 50 11.41 1.61 -5.15
CA THR A 50 11.69 0.17 -5.12
C THR A 50 12.53 -0.26 -3.91
N ASN A 51 13.10 0.69 -3.16
CA ASN A 51 13.95 0.42 -2.02
C ASN A 51 13.11 0.01 -0.79
N GLU A 52 13.24 -1.23 -0.35
CA GLU A 52 12.47 -1.77 0.77
C GLU A 52 12.66 -0.99 2.08
N ALA A 53 13.86 -0.51 2.37
CA ALA A 53 14.11 0.28 3.59
C ALA A 53 13.38 1.63 3.56
N GLU A 54 13.33 2.24 2.38
CA GLU A 54 12.60 3.49 2.15
C GLU A 54 11.08 3.25 2.21
N ILE A 55 10.59 2.18 1.57
CA ILE A 55 9.18 1.76 1.63
C ILE A 55 8.74 1.55 3.08
N ARG A 56 9.54 0.84 3.88
CA ARG A 56 9.24 0.63 5.32
C ARG A 56 9.20 1.94 6.10
N ARG A 57 10.12 2.87 5.84
CA ARG A 57 10.14 4.19 6.49
C ARG A 57 8.89 5.00 6.13
N LEU A 58 8.52 5.02 4.85
CA LEU A 58 7.32 5.70 4.37
C LEU A 58 6.04 5.06 4.92
N PHE A 59 6.01 3.74 5.05
CA PHE A 59 4.89 3.03 5.65
C PHE A 59 4.65 3.42 7.11
N VAL A 60 5.71 3.47 7.94
CA VAL A 60 5.60 3.92 9.32
C VAL A 60 5.16 5.39 9.40
N ALA A 61 5.70 6.24 8.53
CA ALA A 61 5.29 7.65 8.47
C ALA A 61 3.81 7.80 8.08
N TRP A 62 3.34 6.99 7.13
CA TRP A 62 1.95 6.97 6.71
C TRP A 62 1.02 6.49 7.83
N LEU A 63 1.39 5.44 8.57
CA LEU A 63 0.60 4.95 9.71
C LEU A 63 0.41 5.99 10.83
N ASN A 64 1.37 6.90 11.03
CA ASN A 64 1.23 7.97 12.02
C ASN A 64 0.28 9.10 11.55
N ASN A 65 -0.16 9.07 10.29
CA ASN A 65 -1.00 10.09 9.66
C ASN A 65 -2.34 9.54 9.13
N VAL A 66 -2.63 8.26 9.37
CA VAL A 66 -3.86 7.58 8.92
C VAL A 66 -4.86 7.40 10.06
#